data_AF-A0A936ZBT0-F1
#
_entry.id   AF-A0A936ZBT0-F1
#
_cell.length_a   1.000
_cell.length_b   1.000
_cell.length_c   1.000
_cell.angle_alpha   90.00
_cell.angle_beta   90.00
_cell.angle_gamma   90.00
#
_symmetry.space_group_name_H-M   'P 1'
#
loop_
_entity.id
_entity.type
_entity.pdbx_description
1 polymer ?
#
loop_
_entity_poly.entity_id
_entity_poly.type
_entity_poly.pdbx_seq_one_letter_code
_entity_poly.pdbx_strand_id
1 'polypeptide(L)' 'MRDPPDVRRALLDYKAALENAAQAQEDMASRLALLADELEQHGQPKLANNLQRTCHQHRASSIKNRALAASLMVPD' A
#
# COMPACT_ATOMS: atom_id res chain seq x y z
N MET A 1 -22.64 -20.90 9.27
CA MET A 1 -23.23 -19.88 10.16
C MET A 1 -22.98 -18.54 9.48
N ARG A 2 -24.00 -17.72 9.23
CA ARG A 2 -23.82 -16.37 8.65
C ARG A 2 -23.28 -15.45 9.74
N ASP A 3 -22.25 -14.66 9.43
CA ASP A 3 -21.72 -13.69 10.39
C ASP A 3 -22.82 -12.71 10.83
N PRO A 4 -22.84 -12.34 12.13
CA PRO A 4 -23.75 -11.30 12.63
C PRO A 4 -23.60 -9.99 11.82
N PRO A 5 -24.67 -9.20 11.64
CA PRO A 5 -24.64 -7.96 10.85
C PRO A 5 -23.53 -7.00 11.26
N ASP A 6 -23.26 -6.86 12.56
CA ASP A 6 -22.22 -5.99 13.10
C ASP A 6 -20.80 -6.46 12.73
N VAL A 7 -20.58 -7.78 12.72
CA VAL A 7 -19.32 -8.40 12.29
C VAL A 7 -19.11 -8.17 10.80
N ARG A 8 -20.16 -8.36 9.99
CA ARG A 8 -20.10 -8.08 8.55
C ARG A 8 -19.78 -6.62 8.27
N ARG A 9 -20.39 -5.68 9.02
CA ARG A 9 -20.12 -4.26 8.87
C ARG A 9 -18.66 -3.92 9.23
N ALA A 10 -18.17 -4.43 10.35
CA ALA A 10 -16.78 -4.25 10.76
C ALA A 10 -15.79 -4.82 9.73
N LEU A 11 -16.08 -5.98 9.12
CA LEU A 11 -15.26 -6.56 8.06
C LEU A 11 -15.21 -5.67 6.81
N LEU A 12 -16.35 -5.10 6.40
CA LEU A 12 -16.42 -4.17 5.27
C LEU A 12 -15.65 -2.87 5.55
N ASP A 13 -15.80 -2.30 6.74
CA ASP A 13 -15.10 -1.09 7.14
C ASP A 13 -13.58 -1.33 7.22
N TYR A 14 -13.16 -2.48 7.76
CA TYR A 14 -11.75 -2.87 7.80
C TYR A 14 -11.16 -3.12 6.40
N LYS A 15 -11.92 -3.76 5.51
CA LYS A 15 -11.54 -3.93 4.10
C LYS A 15 -11.30 -2.59 3.42
N ALA A 16 -12.23 -1.65 3.56
CA ALA A 16 -12.09 -0.31 3.00
C ALA A 16 -10.86 0.43 3.57
N ALA A 17 -10.57 0.27 4.86
CA ALA A 17 -9.37 0.83 5.48
C ALA A 17 -8.08 0.24 4.87
N LEU A 18 -8.03 -1.07 4.61
CA LEU A 18 -6.89 -1.72 3.95
C LEU A 18 -6.70 -1.24 2.51
N GLU A 19 -7.78 -1.08 1.74
CA GLU A 19 -7.72 -0.56 0.37
C GLU A 19 -7.22 0.89 0.33
N ASN A 20 -7.71 1.74 1.24
CA ASN A 20 -7.24 3.13 1.38
C ASN A 20 -5.75 3.19 1.79
N ALA A 21 -5.34 2.35 2.75
CA ALA A 21 -3.94 2.26 3.17
C ALA A 21 -3.03 1.79 2.02
N ALA A 22 -3.49 0.83 1.22
CA ALA A 22 -2.76 0.36 0.05
C ALA A 22 -2.60 1.49 -0.99
N GLN A 23 -3.65 2.25 -1.25
CA GLN A 23 -3.59 3.37 -2.19
C GLN A 23 -2.60 4.44 -1.71
N ALA A 24 -2.68 4.84 -0.43
CA ALA A 24 -1.76 5.81 0.14
C ALA A 24 -0.29 5.36 0.06
N GLN A 25 -0.02 4.07 0.23
CA GLN A 25 1.32 3.50 0.07
C GLN A 25 1.81 3.55 -1.39
N GLU A 26 0.93 3.31 -2.36
CA GLU A 26 1.29 3.42 -3.79
C GLU A 26 1.58 4.86 -4.20
N ASP A 27 0.77 5.81 -3.71
CA ASP A 27 0.95 7.24 -3.98
C ASP A 27 2.28 7.73 -3.39
N MET A 28 2.61 7.31 -2.16
CA MET A 28 3.89 7.62 -1.53
C MET A 28 5.07 7.00 -2.30
N ALA A 29 4.95 5.74 -2.70
CA ALA A 29 5.98 5.07 -3.50
C ALA A 29 6.25 5.79 -4.82
N SER A 30 5.19 6.26 -5.49
CA SER A 30 5.30 7.00 -6.75
C SER A 30 6.03 8.33 -6.57
N ARG A 31 5.73 9.08 -5.50
CA ARG A 31 6.44 10.32 -5.15
C ARG A 31 7.91 10.07 -4.82
N LEU A 32 8.21 9.01 -4.07
CA LEU A 32 9.58 8.62 -3.74
C LEU A 32 10.38 8.21 -4.97
N ALA A 33 9.75 7.55 -5.95
CA ALA A 33 10.39 7.21 -7.21
C ALA A 33 10.78 8.46 -8.01
N LEU A 34 9.85 9.41 -8.16
CA LEU A 34 10.12 10.68 -8.84
C LEU A 34 11.30 11.44 -8.18
N LEU A 35 11.30 11.54 -6.85
CA LEU A 35 12.38 12.19 -6.13
C LEU A 35 13.71 11.42 -6.27
N ALA A 36 13.68 10.09 -6.34
CA ALA A 36 14.89 9.31 -6.58
C ALA A 36 15.48 9.61 -7.97
N ASP A 37 14.63 9.71 -9.00
CA ASP A 37 15.05 10.04 -10.36
C ASP A 37 15.65 11.45 -10.43
N GLU A 38 15.06 12.43 -9.73
CA GLU A 38 15.62 13.79 -9.60
C GLU A 38 17.00 13.77 -8.93
N LEU A 39 17.15 13.03 -7.82
CA LEU A 39 18.42 12.92 -7.11
C LEU A 39 19.51 12.25 -7.95
N GLU A 40 19.15 11.28 -8.78
CA GLU A 40 20.07 10.64 -9.72
C GLU A 40 20.57 11.65 -10.77
N GLN A 41 19.67 12.45 -11.34
CA GLN A 41 20.02 13.54 -12.28
C GLN A 41 20.90 14.61 -11.63
N HIS A 42 20.72 14.88 -10.33
CA HIS A 42 21.55 15.81 -9.57
C HIS A 42 22.87 15.21 -9.05
N GLY A 43 23.24 14.00 -9.47
CA GLY A 43 24.51 13.38 -9.09
C GLY A 43 24.55 12.88 -7.64
N GLN A 44 23.39 12.55 -7.06
CA GLN A 44 23.24 12.00 -5.70
C GLN A 44 22.77 10.52 -5.71
N PRO A 45 23.49 9.60 -6.38
CA PRO A 45 23.02 8.24 -6.61
C PRO A 45 22.83 7.41 -5.33
N LYS A 46 23.60 7.70 -4.26
CA LYS A 46 23.41 7.03 -2.97
C LYS A 46 22.08 7.37 -2.31
N LEU A 47 21.65 8.64 -2.41
CA LEU A 47 20.37 9.08 -1.86
C LEU A 47 19.21 8.58 -2.75
N ALA A 48 19.37 8.63 -4.08
CA ALA A 48 18.43 8.02 -5.02
C ALA A 48 18.17 6.54 -4.71
N ASN A 49 19.23 5.74 -4.52
CA ASN A 49 19.11 4.32 -4.17
C ASN A 49 18.40 4.09 -2.82
N ASN A 50 18.70 4.92 -1.81
CA ASN A 50 17.98 4.86 -0.54
C ASN A 50 16.48 5.12 -0.72
N LEU A 51 16.09 6.09 -1.54
CA LEU A 51 14.68 6.38 -1.82
C LEU A 51 14.01 5.27 -2.64
N GLN A 52 14.71 4.68 -3.63
CA GLN A 52 14.21 3.53 -4.37
C GLN A 52 13.92 2.35 -3.45
N ARG A 53 14.80 2.05 -2.50
CA ARG A 53 14.56 1.01 -1.49
C ARG A 53 13.31 1.31 -0.66
N THR A 54 13.13 2.54 -0.21
CA THR A 54 11.93 2.97 0.54
C THR A 54 10.67 2.86 -0.32
N CYS A 55 10.75 3.24 -1.60
CA CYS A 55 9.67 3.06 -2.58
C CYS A 55 9.26 1.58 -2.70
N HIS A 56 10.22 0.67 -2.83
CA HIS A 56 9.94 -0.77 -2.87
C HIS A 56 9.26 -1.28 -1.59
N GLN A 57 9.64 -0.77 -0.42
CA GLN A 57 8.99 -1.12 0.85
C GLN A 57 7.53 -0.65 0.91
N HIS A 58 7.24 0.56 0.41
CA HIS A 58 5.87 1.05 0.31
C HIS A 58 5.04 0.21 -0.66
N ARG A 59 5.55 -0.11 -1.86
CA ARG A 59 4.86 -0.99 -2.82
C ARG A 59 4.59 -2.38 -2.25
N ALA A 60 5.59 -2.97 -1.59
CA ALA A 60 5.43 -4.27 -0.94
C ALA A 60 4.34 -4.24 0.14
N SER A 61 4.26 -3.15 0.91
CA SER A 61 3.20 -2.96 1.90
C SER A 61 1.83 -2.77 1.26
N SER A 62 1.76 -2.05 0.14
CA SER A 62 0.54 -1.85 -0.63
C SER A 62 -0.02 -3.17 -1.15
N ILE A 63 0.85 -4.02 -1.71
CA ILE A 63 0.50 -5.37 -2.16
C ILE A 63 -0.04 -6.21 -0.99
N LYS A 64 0.61 -6.17 0.18
CA LYS A 64 0.14 -6.89 1.37
C LYS A 64 -1.24 -6.43 1.82
N ASN A 65 -1.47 -5.12 1.86
CA ASN A 65 -2.77 -4.56 2.24
C ASN A 65 -3.87 -4.97 1.25
N ARG A 66 -3.60 -4.95 -0.07
CA ARG A 66 -4.55 -5.45 -1.09
C ARG A 66 -4.81 -6.94 -0.96
N ALA A 67 -3.78 -7.76 -0.70
CA ALA A 67 -3.95 -9.19 -0.49
C ALA A 67 -4.79 -9.50 0.75
N LEU A 68 -4.59 -8.77 1.85
CA LEU A 68 -5.42 -8.87 3.04
C LEU A 68 -6.87 -8.47 2.74
N ALA A 69 -7.10 -7.33 2.08
CA ALA A 69 -8.44 -6.89 1.68
C ALA A 69 -9.17 -7.90 0.80
N ALA A 70 -8.46 -8.55 -0.13
CA ALA A 70 -9.01 -9.61 -0.98
C ALA A 70 -9.36 -10.88 -0.17
N SER A 71 -8.56 -11.23 0.84
CA SER A 71 -8.83 -12.39 1.71
C SER A 71 -10.07 -12.23 2.59
N LEU A 72 -10.52 -10.99 2.82
CA LEU A 72 -11.74 -10.68 3.57
C LEU A 72 -13.03 -10.85 2.76
N MET A 73 -12.97 -11.35 1.51
CA MET A 73 -14.18 -11.68 0.76
C MET A 73 -14.96 -12.79 1.46
N VAL A 74 -16.12 -12.41 2.01
CA VAL A 74 -17.12 -13.35 2.54
C VAL A 74 -17.76 -14.05 1.34
N PRO A 75 -17.75 -15.40 1.24
CA PRO A 75 -18.53 -16.10 0.22
C PRO A 75 -20.03 -15.81 0.43
N ASP A 76 -20.75 -15.57 -0.67
CA ASP A 76 -22.19 -15.19 -0.70
C ASP A 76 -23.13 -16.13 0.10
#